data_AF-A0A8I2K3N8-F1
#
_entry.id   AF-A0A8I2K3N8-F1
#
_cell.length_a   1.000
_cell.length_b   1.000
_cell.length_c   1.000
_cell.angle_alpha   90.00
_cell.angle_beta   90.00
_cell.angle_gamma   90.00
#
_symmetry.space_group_name_H-M   'P 1'
#
loop_
_entity.id
_entity.type
_entity.pdbx_description
1 polymer ?
#
loop_
_entity_poly.entity_id
_entity_poly.type
_entity_poly.pdbx_seq_one_letter_code
_entity_poly.pdbx_strand_id
1 'polypeptide(L)' 'GLTPVKAKHVKPPLIKECFAHLECKVVNEIPTGDHTIFVGEVVQATVNKGIFDKSFDTQKIRPVLHNGYDDF' A
#
# COMPACT_ATOMS: atom_id res chain seq x y z
N GLY A 1 1.62 12.07 -14.59
CA GLY A 1 1.68 10.61 -14.45
C GLY A 1 2.41 10.24 -13.17
N LEU A 2 2.31 9.00 -12.72
CA LEU A 2 3.04 8.49 -11.54
C LEU A 2 4.40 7.91 -11.94
N THR A 3 5.37 7.90 -11.02
CA THR A 3 6.73 7.43 -11.29
C THR A 3 6.95 6.02 -10.73
N PRO A 4 7.16 4.99 -11.56
CA PRO A 4 7.47 3.65 -11.09
C PRO A 4 8.90 3.58 -10.55
N VAL A 5 9.08 2.89 -9.42
CA VAL A 5 10.41 2.56 -8.86
C VAL A 5 10.53 1.06 -8.58
N LYS A 6 11.74 0.53 -8.71
CA LYS A 6 12.00 -0.90 -8.49
C LYS A 6 11.76 -1.26 -7.02
N ALA A 7 10.91 -2.25 -6.79
CA ALA A 7 10.71 -2.88 -5.49
C ALA A 7 11.92 -3.75 -5.10
N LYS A 8 12.09 -4.01 -3.80
CA LYS A 8 13.27 -4.71 -3.29
C LYS A 8 13.13 -6.23 -3.35
N HIS A 9 11.94 -6.77 -3.11
CA HIS A 9 11.66 -8.19 -2.93
C HIS A 9 10.56 -8.74 -3.85
N VAL A 10 9.83 -7.90 -4.57
CA VAL A 10 8.76 -8.30 -5.50
C VAL A 10 8.98 -7.76 -6.92
N LYS A 11 8.33 -8.40 -7.90
CA LYS A 11 8.41 -7.99 -9.32
C LYS A 11 7.63 -6.70 -9.64
N PRO A 12 6.40 -6.47 -9.12
CA PRO A 12 5.67 -5.23 -9.38
C PRO A 12 6.43 -3.99 -8.87
N PRO A 13 6.37 -2.85 -9.58
CA PRO A 13 7.04 -1.62 -9.13
C PRO A 13 6.27 -0.95 -7.99
N LEU A 14 6.97 -0.09 -7.23
CA LEU A 14 6.35 0.85 -6.29
C LEU A 14 6.05 2.18 -6.99
N ILE A 15 5.25 3.04 -6.35
CA ILE A 15 4.93 4.38 -6.83
C ILE A 15 5.74 5.40 -6.02
N LYS A 16 6.68 6.10 -6.65
CA LYS A 16 7.60 7.02 -5.95
C LYS A 16 6.88 8.07 -5.09
N GLU A 17 5.71 8.52 -5.52
CA GLU A 17 4.93 9.58 -4.89
C GLU A 17 4.19 9.12 -3.62
N CYS A 18 4.05 7.81 -3.36
CA CYS A 18 3.45 7.29 -2.14
C CYS A 18 4.36 7.47 -0.93
N PHE A 19 3.79 7.86 0.22
CA PHE A 19 4.57 8.06 1.45
C PHE A 19 4.93 6.74 2.16
N ALA A 20 4.30 5.63 1.80
CA ALA A 20 4.55 4.30 2.34
C ALA A 20 4.23 3.21 1.31
N HIS A 21 4.86 2.04 1.46
CA HIS A 21 4.67 0.88 0.61
C HIS A 21 4.72 -0.40 1.42
N LEU A 22 3.90 -1.38 1.01
CA LEU A 22 3.98 -2.77 1.46
C LEU A 22 4.24 -3.65 0.24
N GLU A 23 5.39 -4.31 0.23
CA GLU A 23 5.70 -5.36 -0.75
C GLU A 23 5.17 -6.68 -0.22
N CYS A 24 4.32 -7.35 -0.99
CA CYS A 24 3.63 -8.55 -0.54
C CYS A 24 3.78 -9.73 -1.51
N LYS A 25 3.79 -10.95 -0.97
CA LYS A 25 3.55 -12.19 -1.72
C LYS A 25 2.11 -12.64 -1.47
N VAL A 26 1.38 -12.99 -2.51
CA VAL A 26 0.04 -13.59 -2.36
C VAL A 26 0.22 -15.00 -1.79
N VAL A 27 -0.39 -15.25 -0.63
CA VAL A 27 -0.33 -16.55 0.06
C VAL A 27 -1.69 -17.25 0.12
N ASN A 28 -2.79 -16.54 -0.17
CA ASN A 28 -4.11 -17.15 -0.29
C ASN A 28 -5.03 -16.30 -1.17
N GLU A 29 -6.02 -16.95 -1.77
CA GLU A 29 -7.09 -16.36 -2.59
C GLU A 29 -8.42 -16.98 -2.18
N ILE A 30 -9.37 -16.16 -1.73
CA ILE A 30 -10.66 -16.62 -1.20
C ILE A 30 -11.77 -16.00 -2.05
N PRO A 31 -12.46 -16.78 -2.90
CA PRO A 31 -13.62 -16.31 -3.65
C PRO A 31 -14.79 -16.00 -2.70
N THR A 32 -15.40 -14.81 -2.82
CA THR A 32 -16.50 -14.36 -1.94
C THR A 32 -17.75 -13.90 -2.70
N GLY A 33 -17.93 -14.39 -3.94
CA GLY A 33 -19.05 -14.02 -4.81
C GLY A 33 -18.55 -13.24 -6.03
N ASP A 34 -18.86 -11.95 -6.08
CA ASP A 34 -18.43 -11.03 -7.15
C ASP A 34 -17.02 -10.45 -6.95
N HIS A 35 -16.38 -10.73 -5.81
CA HIS A 35 -15.02 -10.35 -5.48
C HIS A 35 -14.18 -11.53 -4.98
N THR A 36 -12.86 -11.36 -5.03
CA THR A 36 -11.87 -12.28 -4.44
C THR A 36 -11.07 -11.54 -3.38
N ILE A 37 -10.98 -12.12 -2.18
CA ILE A 37 -10.07 -11.65 -1.12
C ILE A 37 -8.69 -12.25 -1.36
N PHE A 38 -7.67 -11.40 -1.53
CA PHE A 38 -6.27 -11.80 -1.58
C PHE A 38 -5.60 -11.60 -0.23
N VAL A 39 -4.96 -12.64 0.30
CA VAL A 39 -4.14 -12.54 1.52
C VAL A 39 -2.68 -12.37 1.11
N GLY A 40 -2.08 -11.25 1.51
CA GLY A 40 -0.68 -10.92 1.23
C GLY A 40 0.22 -11.08 2.46
N GLU A 41 1.29 -11.85 2.35
CA GLU A 41 2.39 -11.84 3.31
C GLU A 41 3.32 -10.65 3.02
N VAL A 42 3.47 -9.74 3.97
CA VAL A 42 4.36 -8.57 3.84
C VAL A 42 5.81 -9.03 3.96
N VAL A 43 6.58 -8.85 2.88
CA VAL A 43 8.02 -9.20 2.83
C VAL A 43 8.92 -7.98 3.00
N GLN A 44 8.40 -6.77 2.81
CA GLN A 44 9.10 -5.51 3.07
C GLN A 44 8.09 -4.38 3.25
N ALA A 45 8.32 -3.53 4.25
CA ALA A 45 7.63 -2.26 4.42
C ALA A 45 8.63 -1.12 4.25
N THR A 46 8.21 -0.04 3.58
CA THR A 46 9.01 1.20 3.49
C THR A 46 8.13 2.40 3.76
N VAL A 47 8.71 3.44 4.33
CA VAL A 47 8.02 4.67 4.67
C VAL A 47 8.98 5.84 4.56
N ASN A 48 8.47 7.02 4.22
CA ASN A 48 9.27 8.24 4.27
C ASN A 48 9.80 8.47 5.69
N LYS A 49 10.99 9.05 5.81
CA LYS A 49 11.61 9.32 7.11
C LYS A 49 10.78 10.35 7.88
N GLY A 50 10.56 10.10 9.17
CA GLY A 50 9.97 11.08 10.10
C GLY A 50 8.44 11.16 10.13
N ILE A 51 7.73 10.23 9.47
CA ILE A 51 6.26 10.17 9.46
C ILE A 51 5.70 8.91 10.13
N PHE A 52 6.55 8.00 10.59
CA PHE A 52 6.15 6.75 11.26
C PHE A 52 7.18 6.38 12.35
N ASP A 53 6.66 6.01 13.52
CA ASP A 53 7.41 5.35 14.59
C ASP A 53 6.64 4.09 15.02
N LYS A 54 5.70 4.22 15.95
CA LYS A 54 4.72 3.16 16.27
C LYS A 54 3.40 3.32 15.53
N SER A 55 3.09 4.55 15.14
CA SER A 55 1.92 4.93 14.36
C SER A 55 2.31 6.02 13.36
N PHE A 56 1.43 6.26 12.39
CA PHE A 56 1.60 7.37 11.48
C PHE A 56 1.39 8.71 12.20
N ASP A 57 2.22 9.69 11.85
CA ASP A 57 2.03 11.09 12.23
C ASP A 57 0.95 11.71 11.34
N THR A 58 -0.28 11.75 11.83
CA THR A 58 -1.45 12.25 11.10
C THR A 58 -1.42 13.75 10.81
N GLN A 59 -0.46 14.50 11.36
CA GLN A 59 -0.23 15.90 11.01
C GLN A 59 0.64 16.04 9.75
N LYS A 60 1.46 15.02 9.44
CA LYS A 60 2.39 15.03 8.30
C LYS A 60 1.90 14.28 7.09
N ILE A 61 0.88 13.44 7.24
CA ILE A 61 0.28 12.68 6.14
C ILE A 61 -1.19 13.00 5.99
N ARG A 62 -1.70 12.84 4.77
CA ARG A 62 -3.12 12.98 4.44
C ARG A 62 -3.54 11.77 3.60
N PRO A 63 -3.86 10.62 4.24
CA PRO A 63 -4.43 9.49 3.54
C PRO A 63 -5.75 9.90 2.89
N VAL A 64 -5.96 9.46 1.66
CA VAL A 64 -7.25 9.60 0.98
C VAL A 64 -8.15 8.46 1.44
N LEU A 65 -9.39 8.76 1.83
CA LEU A 65 -10.32 7.77 2.37
C LEU A 65 -11.56 7.72 1.49
N HIS A 66 -11.77 6.62 0.78
CA HIS A 66 -12.94 6.48 -0.09
C HIS A 66 -14.23 6.33 0.72
N ASN A 67 -15.21 7.21 0.48
CA ASN A 67 -16.51 7.20 1.17
C ASN A 67 -17.60 6.52 0.33
N GLY A 68 -17.47 6.54 -1.01
CA GLY A 68 -18.42 5.93 -1.94
C GLY A 68 -18.50 6.70 -3.25
N TYR A 69 -18.73 5.99 -4.37
CA TYR A 69 -18.70 6.57 -5.71
C TYR A 69 -17.41 7.37 -5.95
N ASP A 70 -17.53 8.68 -6.24
CA ASP A 70 -16.42 9.58 -6.50
C ASP A 70 -16.09 10.48 -5.29
N ASP A 71 -16.55 10.11 -4.08
CA ASP A 71 -16.31 10.86 -2.83
C ASP A 71 -15.14 10.28 -2.00
N PHE A 72 -14.29 11.17 -1.47
CA PHE A 72 -12.96 10.87 -0.91
C PHE A 72 -12.56 11.75 0.29
#